data_AF-A0A963L6M2-F1
#
_entry.id   AF-A0A963L6M2-F1
#
_cell.length_a   1.000
_cell.length_b   1.000
_cell.length_c   1.000
_cell.angle_alpha   90.00
_cell.angle_beta   90.00
_cell.angle_gamma   90.00
#
_symmetry.space_group_name_H-M   'P 1'
#
loop_
_entity.id
_entity.type
_entity.pdbx_description
1 polymer ?
#
loop_
_entity_poly.entity_id
_entity_poly.type
_entity_poly.pdbx_seq_one_letter_code
_entity_poly.pdbx_strand_id
1 'polypeptide(L)' 'LRRAGIDSPCKGAHLLRHSLATRMLSNGASLGEIGEILRHRNVQTTTIYAKVDLAALHTLALPWPGGAQ' A
#
# COMPACT_ATOMS: atom_id res chain seq x y z
N LEU A 1 6.94 19.00 -4.13
CA LEU A 1 7.97 18.00 -4.50
C LEU A 1 9.32 18.64 -4.80
N ARG A 2 9.45 19.51 -5.82
CA ARG A 2 10.72 20.21 -6.14
C ARG A 2 11.39 20.92 -4.95
N ARG A 3 10.62 21.69 -4.16
CA ARG A 3 11.15 22.36 -2.95
C ARG A 3 11.66 21.39 -1.87
N ALA A 4 11.13 20.17 -1.84
CA ALA A 4 11.54 19.13 -0.90
C ALA A 4 12.62 18.21 -1.50
N GLY A 5 13.15 18.50 -2.70
CA GLY A 5 14.14 17.66 -3.37
C GLY A 5 13.64 16.29 -3.83
N ILE A 6 12.33 16.05 -3.85
CA ILE A 6 11.76 14.74 -4.20
C ILE A 6 11.62 14.61 -5.71
N ASP A 7 12.44 13.74 -6.30
CA ASP A 7 12.25 13.27 -7.67
C ASP A 7 11.49 11.94 -7.73
N SER A 8 10.51 11.87 -8.62
CA SER A 8 9.52 10.79 -8.70
C SER A 8 8.80 10.90 -10.04
N PRO A 9 8.53 9.78 -10.73
CA PRO A 9 7.85 9.78 -12.03
C PRO A 9 6.42 10.33 -11.97
N CYS A 10 5.75 10.19 -10.81
CA CYS A 10 4.43 10.78 -10.57
C CYS A 10 4.56 12.02 -9.67
N LYS A 11 3.87 13.11 -10.03
CA LYS A 11 3.85 14.34 -9.24
C LYS A 11 2.41 14.67 -8.78
N GLY A 12 2.30 15.53 -7.77
CA GLY A 12 1.03 16.08 -7.32
C GLY A 12 0.23 15.18 -6.36
N ALA A 13 -1.08 15.40 -6.31
CA ALA A 13 -1.97 14.81 -5.29
C ALA A 13 -2.04 13.27 -5.34
N HIS A 14 -1.84 12.67 -6.52
CA HIS A 14 -1.84 11.21 -6.65
C HIS A 14 -0.70 10.55 -5.84
N LEU A 15 0.49 11.15 -5.87
CA LEU A 15 1.63 10.69 -5.06
C LEU A 15 1.31 10.77 -3.56
N LEU A 16 0.70 11.88 -3.12
CA LEU A 16 0.33 12.08 -1.72
C LEU A 16 -0.73 11.06 -1.27
N ARG A 17 -1.74 10.81 -2.12
CA ARG A 17 -2.77 9.79 -1.89
C ARG A 17 -2.14 8.41 -1.70
N HIS A 18 -1.22 8.02 -2.59
CA HIS A 18 -0.54 6.74 -2.52
C HIS A 18 0.33 6.65 -1.27
N SER A 19 1.10 7.69 -0.97
CA SER A 19 1.98 7.75 0.20
C SER A 19 1.20 7.65 1.51
N LEU A 20 0.05 8.34 1.60
CA LEU A 20 -0.85 8.25 2.75
C LEU A 20 -1.39 6.83 2.92
N ALA A 21 -1.92 6.22 1.85
CA ALA A 21 -2.46 4.87 1.88
C ALA A 21 -1.42 3.84 2.34
N THR A 22 -0.22 3.89 1.77
CA THR A 22 0.91 3.02 2.13
C THR A 22 1.28 3.17 3.60
N ARG A 23 1.34 4.41 4.10
CA ARG A 23 1.70 4.67 5.50
C ARG A 23 0.61 4.25 6.49
N MET A 24 -0.66 4.38 6.12
CA MET A 24 -1.77 3.88 6.92
C MET A 24 -1.72 2.35 7.01
N LEU A 25 -1.51 1.67 5.87
CA LEU A 25 -1.41 0.22 5.83
C LEU A 25 -0.22 -0.29 6.65
N SER A 26 0.96 0.34 6.54
CA SER A 26 2.14 -0.03 7.35
C SER A 26 1.93 0.18 8.85
N ASN A 27 0.98 1.03 9.23
CA ASN A 27 0.61 1.29 10.62
C ASN A 27 -0.57 0.40 11.09
N GLY A 28 -0.97 -0.59 10.29
CA GLY A 28 -1.99 -1.57 10.64
C GLY A 28 -3.43 -1.17 10.30
N ALA A 29 -3.65 -0.07 9.56
CA ALA A 29 -4.99 0.27 9.09
C ALA A 29 -5.48 -0.76 8.05
N SER A 30 -6.74 -1.15 8.14
CA SER A 30 -7.39 -2.04 7.18
C SER A 30 -7.64 -1.34 5.83
N LEU A 31 -7.80 -2.14 4.77
CA LEU A 31 -8.20 -1.61 3.45
C LEU A 31 -9.57 -0.90 3.48
N GLY A 32 -10.45 -1.27 4.42
CA GLY A 32 -11.72 -0.59 4.63
C GLY A 32 -11.51 0.85 5.11
N GLU A 33 -10.78 1.02 6.21
CA GLU A 33 -10.47 2.33 6.80
C GLU A 33 -9.72 3.24 5.83
N ILE A 34 -8.75 2.68 5.08
CA ILE A 34 -8.05 3.41 4.01
C ILE A 34 -9.04 3.87 2.94
N GLY A 35 -9.96 3.00 2.53
CA GLY A 35 -10.99 3.32 1.55
C GLY A 35 -11.90 4.47 2.01
N GLU A 36 -12.31 4.46 3.27
CA GLU A 36 -13.16 5.49 3.86
C GLU A 36 -12.46 6.85 3.92
N ILE A 37 -11.23 6.89 4.45
CA ILE A 37 -10.42 8.12 4.55
C ILE A 37 -10.12 8.69 3.17
N LEU A 38 -9.81 7.82 2.20
CA LEU A 38 -9.56 8.23 0.82
C LEU A 38 -10.82 8.46 0.00
N ARG A 39 -12.01 8.20 0.57
CA ARG A 39 -13.32 8.34 -0.06
C ARG A 39 -13.48 7.50 -1.33
N HIS A 40 -12.96 6.28 -1.32
CA HIS A 40 -13.18 5.31 -2.39
C HIS A 40 -14.62 4.79 -2.36
N ARG A 41 -15.32 4.91 -3.49
CA ARG A 41 -16.65 4.29 -3.67
C ARG A 41 -16.56 2.79 -3.93
N ASN A 42 -15.46 2.32 -4.51
CA ASN A 42 -15.26 0.93 -4.87
C ASN A 42 -14.05 0.37 -4.11
N VAL A 43 -14.26 -0.67 -3.30
CA VAL A 43 -13.21 -1.36 -2.54
C VAL A 43 -12.09 -1.87 -3.44
N GLN A 44 -12.39 -2.27 -4.69
CA GLN A 44 -11.39 -2.71 -5.66
C GLN A 44 -10.36 -1.63 -5.99
N THR A 45 -10.70 -0.34 -5.85
CA THR A 45 -9.72 0.74 -6.04
C THR A 45 -8.77 0.89 -4.85
N THR A 46 -9.13 0.36 -3.68
CA THR A 46 -8.27 0.35 -2.48
C THR A 46 -7.34 -0.85 -2.46
N THR A 47 -7.72 -1.99 -3.07
CA THR A 47 -6.91 -3.22 -3.07
C THR A 47 -5.53 -3.04 -3.71
N ILE A 48 -5.37 -2.02 -4.58
CA ILE A 48 -4.08 -1.66 -5.17
C ILE A 48 -2.99 -1.34 -4.12
N TYR A 49 -3.39 -0.98 -2.90
CA TYR A 49 -2.46 -0.71 -1.80
C TYR A 49 -2.07 -1.96 -1.03
N ALA A 50 -2.79 -3.07 -1.13
CA ALA A 50 -2.47 -4.30 -0.38
C ALA A 50 -1.07 -4.85 -0.73
N LYS A 51 -0.63 -4.66 -1.98
CA LYS A 51 0.64 -5.18 -2.49
C LYS A 51 1.90 -4.68 -1.78
N VAL A 52 1.80 -3.59 -1.02
CA VAL A 52 2.97 -3.01 -0.34
C VAL A 52 3.15 -3.50 1.10
N ASP A 53 2.18 -4.24 1.65
CA ASP A 53 2.29 -4.85 2.97
C ASP A 53 2.99 -6.21 2.89
N LEU A 54 4.30 -6.17 2.63
CA LEU A 54 5.12 -7.37 2.51
C LEU A 54 5.16 -8.17 3.82
N ALA A 55 5.05 -7.51 4.97
CA ALA A 55 5.06 -8.18 6.27
C ALA A 55 3.83 -9.06 6.44
N ALA A 56 2.62 -8.53 6.19
CA ALA A 56 1.41 -9.33 6.23
C ALA A 56 1.41 -10.41 5.14
N LEU A 57 1.85 -10.09 3.92
CA LEU A 57 1.92 -11.07 2.82
C LEU A 57 2.86 -12.23 3.13
N HIS A 58 3.98 -12.00 3.82
CA HIS A 58 4.92 -13.04 4.20
C HIS A 58 4.32 -14.08 5.14
N THR A 59 3.38 -13.69 6.01
CA THR A 59 2.68 -14.63 6.91
C THR A 59 1.76 -15.61 6.17
N LEU A 60 1.33 -15.25 4.96
CA LEU A 60 0.46 -16.08 4.11
C LEU A 60 1.27 -16.96 3.16
N ALA A 61 2.59 -16.77 3.07
CA ALA A 61 3.43 -17.56 2.19
C ALA A 61 3.53 -19.00 2.69
N LEU A 62 3.16 -19.95 1.83
CA LEU A 62 3.38 -21.36 2.09
C LEU A 62 4.87 -21.70 1.92
N PRO A 63 5.38 -22.71 2.65
CA PRO A 63 6.73 -23.21 2.43
C PRO A 63 6.91 -23.61 0.97
N TRP A 64 8.08 -23.26 0.41
CA TRP A 64 8.40 -23.61 -0.96
C TRP A 64 8.41 -25.14 -1.11
N PRO A 65 7.65 -25.72 -2.06
CA PRO A 65 7.47 -27.17 -2.16
C PRO A 65 8.75 -27.95 -2.52
N GLY A 66 9.83 -27.25 -2.90
CA GLY A 66 11.15 -27.84 -3.18
C GLY A 66 12.29 -27.26 -2.34
N GLY A 67 12.00 -26.63 -1.20
CA GLY A 67 13.03 -26.07 -0.32
C GLY A 67 13.64 -27.19 0.51
N ALA A 68 14.94 -27.41 0.38
CA ALA A 68 15.67 -28.45 1.11
C ALA A 68 15.43 -28.36 2.62
N GLN A 69 15.30 -29.53 3.24
CA GLN A 69 15.25 -29.74 4.70
C GLN A 69 16.53 -29.27 5.39
#